data_AF-A0A3S4HI86-F1
#
_entry.id   AF-A0A3S4HI86-F1
#
_cell.length_a   1.000
_cell.length_b   1.000
_cell.length_c   1.000
_cell.angle_alpha   90.00
_cell.angle_beta   90.00
_cell.angle_gamma   90.00
#
_symmetry.space_group_name_H-M   'P 1'
#
loop_
_entity.id
_entity.type
_entity.pdbx_description
1 polymer ?
#
loop_
_entity_poly.entity_id
_entity_poly.type
_entity_poly.pdbx_seq_one_letter_code
_entity_poly.pdbx_strand_id
1 'polypeptide(L)' 'MTEAENAVAIVKEFLVASMIPDAERAATYMHPEVKITFTGGRAMAARQISRSLTALATSG' A
#
# COMPACT_ATOMS: atom_id res chain seq x y z
N MET A 1 -22.51 16.56 2.66
CA MET A 1 -21.21 15.99 2.24
C MET A 1 -20.66 16.84 1.11
N THR A 2 -19.44 17.33 1.29
CA THR A 2 -18.64 17.96 0.25
C THR A 2 -18.00 16.89 -0.63
N GLU A 3 -17.53 17.30 -1.81
CA GLU A 3 -16.77 16.42 -2.71
C GLU A 3 -15.52 15.86 -2.03
N ALA A 4 -14.83 16.69 -1.23
CA ALA A 4 -13.67 16.28 -0.46
C ALA A 4 -14.00 15.21 0.59
N GLU A 5 -15.12 15.35 1.31
CA GLU A 5 -15.57 14.34 2.28
C GLU A 5 -15.88 13.00 1.60
N ASN A 6 -16.44 13.03 0.38
CA ASN A 6 -16.71 11.83 -0.41
C ASN A 6 -15.41 11.15 -0.89
N ALA A 7 -14.45 11.94 -1.38
CA ALA A 7 -13.15 11.43 -1.79
C ALA A 7 -12.41 10.75 -0.62
N VAL A 8 -12.45 11.35 0.57
CA VAL A 8 -11.86 10.78 1.78
C VAL A 8 -12.50 9.43 2.15
N ALA A 9 -13.82 9.31 2.03
CA ALA A 9 -14.52 8.05 2.31
C ALA A 9 -14.09 6.93 1.35
N ILE A 10 -14.05 7.22 0.05
CA ILE A 10 -13.63 6.26 -0.99
C ILE A 10 -12.19 5.78 -0.73
N VAL A 11 -11.27 6.70 -0.45
CA VAL A 11 -9.86 6.35 -0.20
C VAL A 11 -9.70 5.49 1.06
N LYS A 12 -10.44 5.79 2.14
CA LYS A 12 -10.40 5.00 3.38
C LYS A 12 -10.83 3.55 3.12
N GLU A 13 -11.96 3.36 2.46
CA GLU A 13 -12.48 2.02 2.16
C GLU A 13 -11.55 1.23 1.23
N PHE A 14 -10.98 1.89 0.22
CA PHE A 14 -9.98 1.29 -0.65
C PHE A 14 -8.74 0.80 0.12
N LEU A 15 -8.23 1.62 1.05
CA LEU A 15 -7.07 1.26 1.87
C LEU A 15 -7.37 0.10 2.83
N VAL A 16 -8.56 0.09 3.44
CA VAL A 16 -8.99 -1.03 4.30
C VAL A 16 -9.06 -2.33 3.50
N ALA A 17 -9.68 -2.32 2.32
CA ALA A 17 -9.73 -3.49 1.43
C ALA A 17 -8.31 -3.96 1.03
N SER A 18 -7.43 -3.02 0.69
CA SER A 18 -6.04 -3.31 0.30
C SER A 18 -5.20 -3.89 1.44
N MET A 19 -5.47 -3.52 2.70
CA MET A 19 -4.78 -4.06 3.87
C MET A 19 -5.32 -5.43 4.33
N ILE A 20 -6.53 -5.83 3.92
CA ILE A 20 -7.15 -7.15 4.18
C ILE A 20 -6.88 -8.14 3.01
N PRO A 21 -5.82 -7.91 2.25
CA PRO A 21 -5.63 -8.38 0.86
C PRO A 21 -6.88 -8.68 0.02
N ASP A 22 -7.95 -7.89 0.11
CA ASP A 22 -9.18 -8.09 -0.67
C ASP A 22 -9.10 -7.32 -2.00
N ALA A 23 -8.49 -7.97 -3.00
CA ALA A 23 -8.25 -7.37 -4.31
C ALA A 23 -9.55 -7.09 -5.08
N GLU A 24 -10.56 -7.95 -4.96
CA GLU A 24 -11.84 -7.78 -5.66
C GLU A 24 -12.57 -6.55 -5.13
N ARG A 25 -12.66 -6.41 -3.80
CA ARG A 25 -13.28 -5.23 -3.20
C ARG A 25 -12.49 -3.96 -3.49
N ALA A 26 -11.16 -4.00 -3.42
CA ALA A 26 -10.32 -2.85 -3.74
C ALA A 26 -10.53 -2.36 -5.18
N ALA A 27 -10.72 -3.28 -6.14
CA ALA A 27 -10.98 -2.93 -7.54
C ALA A 27 -12.31 -2.16 -7.74
N THR A 28 -13.32 -2.37 -6.88
CA THR A 28 -14.62 -1.67 -6.99
C THR A 28 -14.52 -0.16 -6.76
N TYR A 29 -13.47 0.29 -6.07
CA TYR A 29 -13.21 1.71 -5.81
C TYR A 29 -12.39 2.38 -6.92
N MET A 30 -11.98 1.64 -7.95
CA MET A 30 -11.17 2.16 -9.06
C MET A 30 -12.03 2.38 -10.31
N HIS A 31 -11.76 3.47 -11.03
CA HIS A 31 -12.32 3.65 -12.36
C HIS A 31 -11.78 2.56 -13.32
N PRO A 32 -12.58 2.00 -14.24
CA PRO A 32 -12.17 0.89 -15.11
C PRO A 32 -10.96 1.19 -16.01
N GLU A 33 -10.65 2.47 -16.24
CA GLU A 33 -9.48 2.89 -17.02
C GLU A 33 -8.20 3.07 -16.19
N VAL A 34 -8.26 2.86 -14.87
CA VAL A 34 -7.08 2.93 -13.98
C VAL A 34 -6.15 1.76 -14.28
N LYS A 35 -4.92 2.09 -14.65
CA LYS A 35 -3.85 1.12 -14.87
C LYS A 35 -2.91 1.12 -13.66
N ILE A 36 -2.96 0.07 -12.85
CA ILE A 36 -1.98 -0.14 -11.79
C ILE A 36 -0.70 -0.68 -12.43
N THR A 37 0.38 0.09 -12.39
CA THR A 37 1.70 -0.42 -12.75
C THR A 37 2.42 -0.81 -11.47
N PHE A 38 2.64 -2.11 -11.27
CA PHE A 38 3.50 -2.57 -10.21
C PHE A 38 4.94 -2.17 -10.57
N THR A 39 5.51 -1.23 -9.83
CA THR A 39 6.89 -0.78 -10.03
C THR A 39 7.93 -1.80 -9.57
N GLY A 40 7.51 -3.04 -9.27
CA GLY A 40 8.38 -4.18 -8.98
C GLY A 40 9.47 -3.79 -7.99
N GLY A 41 9.07 -3.44 -6.76
CA GLY A 41 10.03 -3.20 -5.68
C GLY A 41 11.03 -4.34 -5.65
N ARG A 42 12.32 -4.00 -5.88
CA ARG A 42 13.43 -4.95 -5.99
C ARG A 42 13.30 -6.04 -4.92
N ALA A 43 13.44 -7.30 -5.30
CA ALA A 43 13.48 -8.41 -4.35
C ALA A 43 14.59 -8.17 -3.33
N MET A 44 14.22 -7.84 -2.09
CA MET A 44 15.14 -7.84 -0.97
C MET A 44 15.34 -9.29 -0.55
N ALA A 45 16.52 -9.84 -0.82
CA ALA A 45 16.91 -11.14 -0.28
C ALA A 45 16.80 -11.08 1.25
N ALA A 46 16.10 -12.04 1.86
CA ALA A 46 15.84 -12.10 3.30
C ALA A 46 17.09 -11.91 4.19
N ARG A 47 18.29 -12.22 3.66
CA ARG A 47 19.58 -12.05 4.32
C ARG A 47 19.95 -10.57 4.60
N GLN A 48 19.33 -9.61 3.93
CA GLN A 48 19.68 -8.20 4.04
C GLN A 48 18.89 -7.47 5.15
N ILE A 49 17.74 -8.01 5.59
CA ILE A 49 16.94 -7.43 6.68
C ILE A 49 17.66 -7.55 8.03
N SER A 50 18.39 -8.64 8.26
CA SER A 50 19.03 -8.90 9.56
C SER A 50 20.25 -8.00 9.86
N ARG A 51 20.97 -7.47 8.86
CA ARG A 51 22.15 -6.62 9.11
C ARG A 51 21.83 -5.13 9.25
N SER A 52 20.75 -4.65 8.63
CA SER A 52 20.42 -3.22 8.64
C SER A 52 19.72 -2.76 9.92
N LEU A 53 18.99 -3.65 10.62
CA LEU A 53 18.35 -3.31 11.89
C LEU A 53 19.34 -3.28 13.07
N THR A 54 20.41 -4.09 13.05
CA THR A 54 21.47 -4.01 14.08
C THR A 54 22.34 -2.76 13.91
N ALA A 55 22.59 -2.31 12.67
CA ALA A 55 23.41 -1.13 12.41
C ALA A 55 22.74 0.19 12.83
N LEU A 56 21.41 0.32 12.68
CA LEU A 56 20.68 1.52 13.14
C LEU A 56 20.41 1.54 14.65
N ALA A 57 20.44 0.39 15.33
CA ALA A 57 20.19 0.31 16.78
C ALA A 57 21.45 0.51 17.64
N THR A 58 22.64 0.66 17.04
CA THR A 58 23.91 0.87 17.76
C THR A 58 24.56 2.23 17.45
N SER A 59 23.86 3.10 16.70
CA SER A 59 24.26 4.49 16.44
C SER A 59 23.24 5.46 17.04
N GLY A 60 22.96 5.27 18.33
CA GLY A 60 22.18 6.15 19.20
C GLY A 60 22.58 5.89 20.65
#